data_AF-A0A0I9S684-F1
#
_entry.id   AF-A0A0I9S684-F1
#
_cell.length_a   1.000
_cell.length_b   1.000
_cell.length_c   1.000
_cell.angle_alpha   90.00
_cell.angle_beta   90.00
_cell.angle_gamma   90.00
#
_symmetry.space_group_name_H-M   'P 1'
#
loop_
_entity.id
_entity.type
_entity.pdbx_description
1 polymer ?
#
loop_
_entity_poly.entity_id
_entity_poly.type
_entity_poly.pdbx_seq_one_letter_code
_entity_poly.pdbx_strand_id
1 'polypeptide(L)'
;MSYHNLVTSEISPEMFVFMKTKTYVCDINQFLVIMKSMLFTLLLVVLPLQMMAKTNGSTSPVDLKGLFNDKLQKSIVEDIPIRAEISGSEFLVLSFEAPIMDMTITLYKDGVMVIQKSLSVFSGDIETLDLTFWGAGEYSLKLTTPRGTAVYGNFQLE
;
A
#
# COMPACT_ATOMS: atom_id res chain seq x y z
N MET A 1 51.99 -39.48 -57.13
CA MET A 1 51.06 -38.71 -57.99
C MET A 1 49.66 -39.07 -57.58
N SER A 2 48.66 -38.22 -57.45
CA SER A 2 48.48 -36.77 -57.33
C SER A 2 46.97 -36.62 -57.04
N TYR A 3 46.60 -35.67 -56.20
CA TYR A 3 45.24 -35.34 -55.78
C TYR A 3 44.29 -34.96 -56.92
N HIS A 4 42.97 -35.00 -56.66
CA HIS A 4 41.90 -34.06 -57.07
C HIS A 4 40.54 -34.82 -57.11
N ASN A 5 39.37 -34.32 -56.68
CA ASN A 5 38.91 -33.07 -56.09
C ASN A 5 37.48 -33.35 -55.59
N LEU A 6 37.19 -33.15 -54.30
CA LEU A 6 35.82 -32.97 -53.80
C LEU A 6 35.59 -31.46 -53.67
N VAL A 7 34.78 -30.92 -54.56
CA VAL A 7 34.44 -29.49 -54.64
C VAL A 7 33.63 -29.11 -53.40
N THR A 8 34.24 -28.32 -52.51
CA THR A 8 33.53 -27.51 -51.52
C THR A 8 32.94 -26.30 -52.22
N SER A 9 31.61 -26.18 -52.28
CA SER A 9 30.97 -24.98 -52.81
C SER A 9 31.17 -23.82 -51.83
N GLU A 10 32.00 -22.85 -52.20
CA GLU A 10 32.20 -21.61 -51.46
C GLU A 10 30.91 -20.78 -51.45
N ILE A 11 30.40 -20.48 -50.25
CA ILE A 11 29.30 -19.54 -50.06
C ILE A 11 29.83 -18.15 -50.40
N SER A 12 29.22 -17.49 -51.38
CA SER A 12 29.60 -16.14 -51.81
C SER A 12 29.57 -15.14 -50.62
N PRO A 13 30.59 -14.28 -50.48
CA PRO A 13 30.69 -13.31 -49.39
C PRO A 13 29.50 -12.33 -49.34
N GLU A 14 28.86 -12.06 -50.47
CA GLU A 14 27.67 -11.18 -50.53
C GLU A 14 26.46 -11.81 -49.85
N MET A 15 26.29 -13.13 -49.96
CA MET A 15 25.19 -13.87 -49.33
C MET A 15 25.35 -13.93 -47.81
N PHE A 16 26.61 -13.99 -47.34
CA PHE A 16 26.92 -13.95 -45.91
C PHE A 16 26.66 -12.57 -45.29
N VAL A 17 27.01 -11.48 -46.00
CA VAL A 17 26.74 -10.10 -45.56
C VAL A 17 25.23 -9.81 -45.53
N PHE A 18 24.47 -10.29 -46.50
CA PHE A 18 23.02 -10.12 -46.57
C PHE A 18 22.27 -10.89 -45.48
N MET A 19 22.70 -12.13 -45.18
CA MET A 19 22.18 -12.91 -44.05
C MET A 19 22.46 -12.20 -42.72
N LYS A 20 23.69 -11.71 -42.50
CA LYS A 20 24.05 -11.00 -41.27
C LYS A 20 23.20 -9.75 -41.07
N THR A 21 23.05 -8.91 -42.10
CA THR A 21 22.26 -7.67 -42.00
C THR A 21 20.78 -7.94 -41.71
N LYS A 22 20.16 -8.96 -42.31
CA LYS A 22 18.78 -9.35 -41.97
C LYS A 22 18.63 -9.83 -40.53
N THR A 23 19.57 -10.64 -40.03
CA THR A 23 19.55 -11.10 -38.63
C THR A 23 19.70 -9.94 -37.66
N TYR A 24 20.64 -9.01 -37.91
CA TYR A 24 20.82 -7.81 -37.09
C TYR A 24 19.59 -6.90 -37.07
N VAL A 25 18.93 -6.70 -38.22
CA VAL A 25 17.71 -5.87 -38.29
C VAL A 25 16.54 -6.52 -37.57
N CYS A 26 16.38 -7.85 -37.65
CA CYS A 26 15.35 -8.56 -36.89
C CYS A 26 15.59 -8.47 -35.37
N ASP A 27 16.85 -8.62 -34.94
CA ASP A 27 17.22 -8.60 -33.52
C ASP A 27 16.99 -7.21 -32.91
N ILE A 28 17.40 -6.14 -33.60
CA ILE A 28 17.15 -4.75 -33.16
C ILE A 28 15.66 -4.46 -33.04
N ASN A 29 14.85 -4.93 -33.99
CA ASN A 29 13.40 -4.74 -33.94
C ASN A 29 12.75 -5.55 -32.80
N GLN A 30 13.23 -6.75 -32.52
CA GLN A 30 12.78 -7.53 -31.37
C GLN A 30 13.16 -6.88 -30.04
N PHE A 31 14.41 -6.41 -29.89
CA PHE A 31 14.85 -5.68 -28.71
C PHE A 31 14.05 -4.39 -28.49
N LEU A 32 13.75 -3.64 -29.56
CA LEU A 32 12.93 -2.43 -29.49
C LEU A 32 11.49 -2.74 -29.03
N VAL A 33 10.89 -3.82 -29.53
CA VAL A 33 9.54 -4.27 -29.15
C VAL A 33 9.52 -4.73 -27.68
N ILE A 34 10.53 -5.50 -27.25
CA ILE A 34 10.64 -5.96 -25.86
C ILE A 34 10.81 -4.76 -24.91
N MET A 35 11.69 -3.81 -25.24
CA MET A 35 11.94 -2.63 -24.41
C MET A 35 10.69 -1.75 -24.30
N LYS A 36 9.94 -1.58 -25.40
CA LYS A 36 8.70 -0.81 -25.42
C LYS A 36 7.58 -1.50 -24.65
N SER A 37 7.50 -2.83 -24.71
CA SER A 37 6.56 -3.63 -23.91
C SER A 37 6.88 -3.56 -22.42
N MET A 38 8.15 -3.65 -22.03
CA MET A 38 8.56 -3.56 -20.62
C MET A 38 8.30 -2.17 -20.04
N LEU A 39 8.54 -1.12 -20.82
CA LEU A 39 8.20 0.25 -20.44
C LEU A 39 6.69 0.41 -20.24
N PHE A 40 5.88 -0.20 -21.11
CA PHE A 40 4.41 -0.15 -21.02
C PHE A 40 3.88 -0.93 -19.81
N THR A 41 4.44 -2.10 -19.51
CA THR A 41 4.09 -2.87 -18.30
C THR A 41 4.51 -2.14 -17.03
N LEU A 42 5.68 -1.48 -17.02
CA LEU A 42 6.11 -0.68 -15.88
C LEU A 42 5.19 0.52 -15.67
N LEU A 43 4.81 1.23 -16.75
CA LEU A 43 3.86 2.33 -16.67
C LEU A 43 2.51 1.87 -16.10
N LEU A 44 1.97 0.76 -16.59
CA LEU A 44 0.70 0.19 -16.14
C LEU A 44 0.71 -0.29 -14.69
N VAL A 45 1.86 -0.65 -14.12
CA VAL A 45 1.99 -0.98 -12.70
C VAL A 45 2.12 0.27 -11.84
N VAL A 46 2.82 1.32 -12.30
CA VAL A 46 3.06 2.53 -11.51
C VAL A 46 1.84 3.47 -11.49
N LEU A 47 1.08 3.54 -12.58
CA LEU A 47 -0.14 4.35 -12.70
C LEU A 47 -1.21 4.07 -11.61
N PRO A 48 -1.58 2.82 -11.31
CA PRO A 48 -2.54 2.53 -10.24
C PRO A 48 -1.98 2.79 -8.83
N LEU A 49 -0.67 2.64 -8.60
CA LEU A 49 -0.04 3.04 -7.33
C LEU A 49 -0.15 4.55 -7.09
N GLN A 50 -0.08 5.37 -8.14
CA GLN A 50 -0.24 6.82 -8.04
C GLN A 50 -1.70 7.26 -7.88
N MET A 51 -2.67 6.44 -8.30
CA MET A 51 -4.09 6.71 -8.04
C MET A 51 -4.53 6.37 -6.60
N MET A 52 -3.84 5.45 -5.91
CA MET A 52 -4.03 5.25 -4.46
C MET A 52 -3.36 6.34 -3.62
N ALA A 53 -2.31 6.98 -4.15
CA ALA A 53 -1.63 8.07 -3.48
C ALA A 53 -2.32 9.40 -3.81
N LYS A 54 -3.12 9.90 -2.87
CA LYS A 54 -3.74 11.24 -2.84
C LYS A 54 -5.18 11.30 -3.32
N THR A 55 -6.07 10.63 -2.59
CA THR A 55 -7.34 11.29 -2.29
C THR A 55 -7.02 12.48 -1.39
N ASN A 56 -7.07 13.71 -1.93
CA ASN A 56 -7.34 14.90 -1.12
C ASN A 56 -8.79 14.81 -0.59
N GLY A 57 -9.12 13.69 0.04
CA GLY A 57 -10.41 13.48 0.67
C GLY A 57 -10.48 14.45 1.82
N SER A 58 -11.66 15.03 2.04
CA SER A 58 -11.91 15.75 3.28
C SER A 58 -11.59 14.80 4.43
N THR A 59 -10.62 15.17 5.27
CA THR A 59 -10.41 14.49 6.54
C THR A 59 -11.14 15.25 7.64
N SER A 60 -11.77 14.53 8.55
CA SER A 60 -12.44 15.11 9.72
C SER A 60 -11.85 14.49 10.99
N PRO A 61 -11.30 15.28 11.93
CA PRO A 61 -10.73 14.74 13.14
C PRO A 61 -11.81 14.14 14.05
N VAL A 62 -11.49 13.02 14.67
CA VAL A 62 -12.30 12.41 15.74
C VAL A 62 -11.64 12.76 17.06
N ASP A 63 -12.35 13.55 17.87
CA ASP A 63 -11.87 13.98 19.19
C ASP A 63 -11.82 12.79 20.16
N LEU A 64 -10.61 12.45 20.60
CA LEU A 64 -10.36 11.33 21.51
C LEU A 64 -10.24 11.82 22.95
N LYS A 65 -10.95 11.16 23.85
CA LYS A 65 -10.98 11.47 25.28
C LYS A 65 -10.80 10.21 26.11
N GLY A 66 -10.26 10.37 27.31
CA GLY A 66 -10.20 9.30 28.28
C GLY A 66 -8.84 9.19 28.93
N LEU A 67 -8.57 8.01 29.50
CA LEU A 67 -7.34 7.73 30.22
C LEU A 67 -6.38 6.96 29.30
N PHE A 68 -5.22 7.53 29.04
CA PHE A 68 -4.11 6.79 28.43
C PHE A 68 -3.12 6.37 29.52
N ASN A 69 -2.88 5.06 29.65
CA ASN A 69 -1.95 4.52 30.63
C ASN A 69 -1.03 3.51 29.98
N ASP A 70 0.16 3.97 29.57
CA ASP A 70 1.24 3.09 29.15
C ASP A 70 2.38 3.13 30.16
N LYS A 71 2.40 2.13 31.05
CA LYS A 71 3.46 1.96 32.05
C LYS A 71 4.86 1.77 31.44
N LEU A 72 4.98 1.51 30.13
CA LEU A 72 6.25 1.41 29.43
C LEU A 72 6.83 2.78 29.02
N GLN A 73 5.98 3.80 28.88
CA GLN A 73 6.41 5.16 28.58
C GLN A 73 6.52 5.94 29.88
N LYS A 74 7.72 5.90 30.50
CA LYS A 74 8.03 6.64 31.73
C LYS A 74 8.21 8.15 31.50
N SER A 75 7.64 8.70 30.44
CA SER A 75 7.89 10.07 29.98
C SER A 75 6.61 10.69 29.42
N ILE A 76 5.96 11.51 30.26
CA ILE A 76 5.30 12.77 29.90
C ILE A 76 4.66 12.77 28.50
N VAL A 77 3.57 12.04 28.34
CA VAL A 77 2.57 12.42 27.35
C VAL A 77 1.31 12.70 28.15
N GLU A 78 1.04 13.98 28.41
CA GLU A 78 -0.25 14.41 28.95
C GLU A 78 -1.37 14.19 27.91
N ASP A 79 -0.99 14.05 26.63
CA ASP A 79 -1.87 13.82 25.50
C ASP A 79 -1.99 12.33 25.11
N ILE A 80 -3.09 11.98 24.46
CA ILE A 80 -3.32 10.64 23.90
C ILE A 80 -2.46 10.50 22.63
N PRO A 81 -1.50 9.56 22.53
CA PRO A 81 -0.58 9.45 21.39
C PRO A 81 -1.22 8.71 20.19
N ILE A 82 -2.49 8.99 19.94
CA ILE A 82 -3.31 8.38 18.90
C ILE A 82 -4.11 9.51 18.27
N ARG A 83 -3.99 9.68 16.96
CA ARG A 83 -4.87 10.57 16.19
C ARG A 83 -5.87 9.72 15.43
N ALA A 84 -7.13 10.12 15.47
CA ALA A 84 -8.20 9.46 14.75
C ALA A 84 -8.83 10.45 13.78
N GLU A 85 -9.01 10.04 12.52
CA GLU A 85 -9.57 10.89 11.47
C GLU A 85 -10.48 10.07 10.56
N ILE A 86 -11.58 10.66 10.12
CA ILE A 86 -12.41 10.11 9.04
C ILE A 86 -11.87 10.62 7.73
N SER A 87 -11.50 9.71 6.82
CA SER A 87 -11.03 10.03 5.48
C SER A 87 -12.08 9.67 4.44
N GLY A 88 -12.53 10.68 3.68
CA GLY A 88 -13.43 10.45 2.53
C GLY A 88 -14.80 9.89 2.90
N SER A 89 -15.25 10.10 4.14
CA SER A 89 -16.54 9.63 4.70
C SER A 89 -16.71 8.12 4.87
N GLU A 90 -15.69 7.32 4.53
CA GLU A 90 -15.82 5.86 4.51
C GLU A 90 -14.76 5.14 5.34
N PHE A 91 -13.65 5.81 5.66
CA PHE A 91 -12.52 5.20 6.35
C PHE A 91 -12.24 5.89 7.68
N LEU A 92 -12.15 5.12 8.75
CA LEU A 92 -11.56 5.59 10.01
C LEU A 92 -10.07 5.26 10.00
N VAL A 93 -9.24 6.29 10.06
CA VAL A 93 -7.79 6.21 10.06
C VAL A 93 -7.27 6.52 11.46
N LEU A 94 -6.48 5.60 12.03
CA LEU A 94 -5.78 5.76 13.29
C LEU A 94 -4.28 5.88 13.03
N SER A 95 -3.68 6.99 13.47
CA SER A 95 -2.24 7.22 13.42
C SER A 95 -1.64 7.16 14.82
N PHE A 96 -0.58 6.38 15.00
CA PHE A 96 0.04 6.16 16.31
C PHE A 96 1.34 6.93 16.45
N GLU A 97 1.43 7.81 17.44
CA GLU A 97 2.63 8.63 17.70
C GLU A 97 3.63 7.94 18.63
N ALA A 98 3.21 6.86 19.28
CA ALA A 98 4.02 6.10 20.20
C ALA A 98 3.67 4.61 20.11
N PRO A 99 4.59 3.69 20.47
CA PRO A 99 4.31 2.27 20.44
C PRO A 99 3.27 1.91 21.50
N ILE A 100 2.29 1.08 21.12
CA ILE A 100 1.24 0.61 22.02
C ILE A 100 1.06 -0.89 21.82
N MET A 101 1.20 -1.62 22.92
CA MET A 101 1.13 -3.08 22.91
C MET A 101 -0.26 -3.56 23.34
N ASP A 102 -0.72 -4.63 22.69
CA ASP A 102 -1.94 -5.34 23.04
C ASP A 102 -3.18 -4.43 23.10
N MET A 103 -3.27 -3.50 22.15
CA MET A 103 -4.43 -2.62 22.04
C MET A 103 -5.61 -3.39 21.44
N THR A 104 -6.78 -3.23 22.04
CA THR A 104 -8.06 -3.61 21.44
C THR A 104 -8.79 -2.37 20.96
N ILE A 105 -9.02 -2.32 19.65
CA ILE A 105 -9.89 -1.37 18.97
C ILE A 105 -11.28 -1.98 18.88
N THR A 106 -12.29 -1.25 19.35
CA THR A 106 -13.69 -1.64 19.23
C THR A 106 -14.47 -0.48 18.63
N LEU A 107 -15.25 -0.76 17.59
CA LEU A 107 -16.14 0.20 16.96
C LEU A 107 -17.58 -0.23 17.15
N TYR A 108 -18.41 0.71 17.56
CA TYR A 108 -19.86 0.55 17.68
C TYR A 108 -20.53 1.43 16.64
N LYS A 109 -21.59 0.91 16.02
CA LYS A 109 -22.55 1.66 15.20
C LYS A 109 -23.91 1.62 15.89
N ASP A 110 -24.49 2.78 16.17
CA ASP A 110 -25.80 2.91 16.82
C ASP A 110 -25.90 2.05 18.10
N GLY A 111 -24.80 1.97 18.86
CA GLY A 111 -24.67 1.19 20.10
C GLY A 111 -24.37 -0.31 19.92
N VAL A 112 -24.32 -0.83 18.69
CA VAL A 112 -24.01 -2.24 18.39
C VAL A 112 -22.55 -2.37 17.97
N MET A 113 -21.81 -3.32 18.55
CA MET A 113 -20.43 -3.58 18.16
C MET A 113 -20.37 -4.12 16.72
N VAL A 114 -19.62 -3.43 15.85
CA VAL A 114 -19.49 -3.76 14.43
C VAL A 114 -18.07 -4.21 14.05
N ILE A 115 -17.05 -3.71 14.73
CA ILE A 115 -15.65 -4.09 14.51
C ILE A 115 -14.98 -4.30 15.87
N GLN A 116 -14.21 -5.36 15.99
CA GLN A 116 -13.27 -5.56 17.10
C GLN A 116 -11.96 -6.13 16.56
N LYS A 117 -10.86 -5.44 16.83
CA LYS A 117 -9.51 -5.83 16.39
C LYS A 117 -8.53 -5.68 17.54
N SER A 118 -7.67 -6.65 17.74
CA SER A 118 -6.56 -6.53 18.70
C SER A 118 -5.23 -6.53 17.95
N LEU A 119 -4.35 -5.59 18.29
CA LEU A 119 -3.03 -5.49 17.67
C LEU A 119 -2.03 -4.77 18.58
N SER A 120 -0.75 -4.93 18.24
CA SER A 120 0.35 -4.13 18.78
C SER A 120 0.90 -3.25 17.66
N VAL A 121 1.16 -1.98 17.96
CA VAL A 121 1.62 -0.96 17.02
C VAL A 121 2.94 -0.37 17.45
N PHE A 122 3.70 0.11 16.47
CA PHE A 122 4.89 0.92 16.63
C PHE A 122 4.59 2.39 16.33
N SER A 123 5.53 3.26 16.71
CA SER A 123 5.45 4.68 16.37
C SER A 123 5.48 4.88 14.85
N GLY A 124 4.53 5.65 14.32
CA GLY A 124 4.38 5.91 12.90
C GLY A 124 3.49 4.92 12.16
N ASP A 125 3.01 3.87 12.83
CA ASP A 125 2.05 2.95 12.23
C ASP A 125 0.72 3.65 11.96
N ILE A 126 0.02 3.16 10.93
CA ILE A 126 -1.31 3.60 10.54
C ILE A 126 -2.21 2.37 10.45
N GLU A 127 -3.37 2.45 11.07
CA GLU A 127 -4.44 1.46 10.97
C GLU A 127 -5.67 2.10 10.32
N THR A 128 -6.18 1.47 9.26
CA THR A 128 -7.36 1.94 8.54
C THR A 128 -8.49 0.93 8.67
N LEU A 129 -9.64 1.39 9.16
CA LEU A 129 -10.86 0.61 9.23
C LEU A 129 -11.82 1.06 8.12
N ASP A 130 -12.22 0.10 7.28
CA ASP A 130 -13.21 0.29 6.23
C ASP A 130 -14.63 0.25 6.82
N LEU A 131 -15.37 1.35 6.67
CA LEU A 131 -16.73 1.53 7.16
C LEU A 131 -17.78 1.51 6.03
N THR A 132 -17.38 1.29 4.78
CA THR A 132 -18.27 1.34 3.60
C THR A 132 -19.43 0.36 3.71
N PHE A 133 -19.22 -0.82 4.31
CA PHE A 133 -20.28 -1.80 4.54
C PHE A 133 -21.35 -1.33 5.53
N TRP A 134 -20.98 -0.50 6.49
CA TRP A 134 -21.85 -0.09 7.58
C TRP A 134 -22.64 1.18 7.25
N GLY A 135 -22.06 2.08 6.45
CA GLY A 135 -22.73 3.28 5.94
C GLY A 135 -22.98 4.36 6.99
N ALA A 136 -23.88 5.30 6.69
CA ALA A 136 -24.18 6.44 7.56
C ALA A 136 -24.74 6.02 8.94
N GLY A 137 -24.46 6.82 9.97
CA GLY A 137 -24.91 6.56 11.34
C GLY A 137 -24.00 7.14 12.41
N GLU A 138 -24.39 6.94 13.68
CA GLU A 138 -23.56 7.31 14.83
C GLU A 138 -22.57 6.20 15.15
N TYR A 139 -21.31 6.58 15.31
CA TYR A 139 -20.23 5.68 15.64
C TYR A 139 -19.56 6.07 16.96
N SER A 140 -19.21 5.05 17.73
CA SER A 140 -18.37 5.18 18.91
C SER A 140 -17.13 4.30 18.77
N LEU A 141 -15.97 4.92 18.84
CA LEU A 141 -14.68 4.27 18.90
C LEU A 141 -14.27 4.07 20.36
N LYS A 142 -13.78 2.88 20.69
CA LYS A 142 -13.20 2.55 21.99
C LYS A 142 -11.85 1.87 21.79
N LEU A 143 -10.82 2.41 22.43
CA LEU A 143 -9.46 1.90 22.43
C LEU A 143 -9.09 1.50 23.86
N THR A 144 -8.69 0.24 24.04
CA THR A 144 -8.33 -0.27 25.36
C THR A 144 -7.03 -1.03 25.35
N THR A 145 -6.33 -1.06 26.48
CA THR A 145 -5.20 -1.97 26.70
C THR A 145 -5.38 -2.70 28.03
N PRO A 146 -4.81 -3.90 28.20
CA PRO A 146 -4.79 -4.60 29.48
C PRO A 146 -4.12 -3.80 30.62
N ARG A 147 -3.38 -2.74 30.29
CA ARG A 147 -2.64 -1.89 31.24
C ARG A 147 -3.48 -0.75 31.81
N GLY A 148 -4.72 -0.61 31.36
CA GLY A 148 -5.68 0.37 31.87
C GLY A 148 -5.85 1.61 30.98
N THR A 149 -5.38 1.58 29.73
CA THR A 149 -5.82 2.58 28.73
C THR A 149 -7.30 2.35 28.43
N ALA A 150 -8.07 3.43 28.44
CA ALA A 150 -9.47 3.48 28.06
C ALA A 150 -9.74 4.84 27.39
N VAL A 151 -9.62 4.88 26.07
CA VAL A 151 -9.80 6.05 25.22
C VAL A 151 -11.03 5.85 24.33
N TYR A 152 -11.77 6.92 24.10
CA TYR A 152 -13.05 6.92 23.41
C TYR A 152 -13.15 8.11 22.47
N GLY A 153 -13.86 7.93 21.35
CA GLY A 153 -14.22 9.00 20.43
C GLY A 153 -15.59 8.72 19.82
N ASN A 154 -16.36 9.77 19.53
CA ASN A 154 -17.64 9.65 18.85
C ASN A 154 -17.59 10.45 17.56
N PHE A 155 -18.24 9.95 16.51
CA PHE A 155 -18.34 10.63 15.23
C PHE A 155 -19.61 10.21 14.49
N GLN A 156 -20.06 11.07 13.59
CA GLN A 156 -21.19 10.82 12.69
C GLN A 156 -20.64 10.61 11.28
N LEU A 157 -21.13 9.58 10.59
CA LEU A 157 -21.01 9.48 9.13
C LEU A 157 -22.33 9.93 8.49
N GLU A 158 -22.22 10.77 7.47
CA GLU A 158 -23.33 11.30 6.66
C GLU A 158 -23.59 10.45 5.42
#